data_AF-A0A7S3HVZ1-F1
#
_entry.id   AF-A0A7S3HVZ1-F1
#
_cell.length_a   1.000
_cell.length_b   1.000
_cell.length_c   1.000
_cell.angle_alpha   90.00
_cell.angle_beta   90.00
_cell.angle_gamma   90.00
#
_symmetry.space_group_name_H-M   'P 1'
#
loop_
_entity.id
_entity.type
_entity.pdbx_description
1 polymer ?
#
loop_
_entity_poly.entity_id
_entity_poly.type
_entity_poly.pdbx_seq_one_letter_code
_entity_poly.pdbx_strand_id
1 'polypeptide(L)'
;MDYEKAINNLHNILTHEDKFAEINKSIFDAIDTDNSGTLEREEVESFVKSLLVGITNDDEEEYDQNERHRIVFGVLDENESGEITLDELGKFLRELFKEQIKELQDASERMKRKAASSLNDGWNSRAGQGAAGYNPAMDNQ
;
A
#
# COMPACT_ATOMS: atom_id res chain seq x y z
N MET A 1 8.51 8.98 -5.21
CA MET A 1 7.79 8.47 -4.02
C MET A 1 8.81 7.64 -3.26
N ASP A 2 9.24 8.05 -2.05
CA ASP A 2 10.23 7.30 -1.27
C ASP A 2 9.56 6.15 -0.53
N TYR A 3 9.38 5.03 -1.22
CA TYR A 3 8.82 3.81 -0.65
C TYR A 3 9.57 3.36 0.61
N GLU A 4 10.91 3.48 0.62
CA GLU A 4 11.73 3.15 1.79
C GLU A 4 11.37 3.99 3.02
N LYS A 5 11.11 5.28 2.84
CA LYS A 5 10.74 6.16 3.97
C LYS A 5 9.37 5.78 4.52
N ALA A 6 8.40 5.49 3.66
CA ALA A 6 7.06 5.06 4.07
C ALA A 6 7.10 3.72 4.83
N ILE A 7 7.84 2.73 4.29
CA ILE A 7 8.03 1.42 4.93
C ILE A 7 8.69 1.58 6.30
N ASN A 8 9.76 2.38 6.39
CA ASN A 8 10.45 2.61 7.66
C ASN A 8 9.57 3.29 8.70
N ASN A 9 8.72 4.24 8.28
CA ASN A 9 7.78 4.91 9.17
C ASN A 9 6.73 3.93 9.73
N LEU A 10 6.11 3.13 8.85
CA LEU A 10 5.12 2.11 9.27
C LEU A 10 5.76 1.04 10.16
N HIS A 11 6.95 0.58 9.83
CA HIS A 11 7.69 -0.38 10.64
C HIS A 11 8.06 0.20 12.02
N ASN A 12 8.44 1.48 12.10
CA ASN A 12 8.71 2.15 13.37
C ASN A 12 7.45 2.20 14.25
N ILE A 13 6.29 2.49 13.66
CA ILE A 13 5.00 2.46 14.37
C ILE A 13 4.72 1.05 14.90
N LEU A 14 4.86 0.01 14.07
CA LEU A 14 4.58 -1.38 14.48
C LEU A 14 5.54 -1.93 15.52
N THR A 15 6.81 -1.50 15.51
CA THR A 15 7.84 -1.97 16.43
C THR A 15 7.83 -1.27 17.78
N HIS A 16 7.22 -0.09 17.88
CA HIS A 16 7.12 0.67 19.13
C HIS A 16 5.69 0.61 19.64
N GLU A 17 5.44 -0.24 20.64
CA GLU A 17 4.10 -0.42 21.21
C GLU A 17 3.49 0.89 21.70
N ASP A 18 4.28 1.78 22.31
CA ASP A 18 3.78 3.07 22.80
C ASP A 18 3.21 3.93 21.65
N LYS A 19 3.94 4.04 20.53
CA LYS A 19 3.49 4.78 19.35
C LYS A 19 2.29 4.14 18.71
N PHE A 20 2.30 2.81 18.63
CA PHE A 20 1.17 2.07 18.10
C PHE A 20 -0.08 2.29 18.97
N ALA A 21 0.06 2.23 20.29
CA ALA A 21 -1.03 2.45 21.24
C ALA A 21 -1.58 3.88 21.15
N GLU A 22 -0.71 4.90 21.03
CA GLU A 22 -1.13 6.28 20.80
C GLU A 22 -1.95 6.43 19.51
N ILE A 23 -1.48 5.84 18.40
CA ILE A 23 -2.18 5.90 17.12
C ILE A 23 -3.49 5.11 17.18
N ASN A 24 -3.47 3.89 17.73
CA ASN A 24 -4.65 3.05 17.89
C ASN A 24 -5.72 3.78 18.70
N LYS A 25 -5.34 4.36 19.84
CA LYS A 25 -6.24 5.14 20.67
C LYS A 25 -6.73 6.41 19.96
N SER A 26 -5.85 7.12 19.26
CA SER A 26 -6.25 8.34 18.54
C SER A 26 -7.19 8.05 17.37
N ILE A 27 -7.07 6.90 16.72
CA ILE A 27 -8.01 6.45 15.68
C ILE A 27 -9.32 6.02 16.34
N PHE A 28 -9.25 5.23 17.40
CA PHE A 28 -10.44 4.80 18.16
C PHE A 28 -11.26 6.01 18.62
N ASP A 29 -10.64 6.97 19.32
CA ASP A 29 -11.27 8.20 19.80
C ASP A 29 -11.82 9.10 18.67
N ALA A 30 -11.32 8.93 17.44
CA ALA A 30 -11.81 9.67 16.27
C ALA A 30 -13.03 9.00 15.60
N ILE A 31 -13.20 7.68 15.80
CA ILE A 31 -14.33 6.90 15.29
C ILE A 31 -15.45 6.87 16.34
N ASP A 32 -15.10 6.71 17.62
CA ASP A 32 -15.99 6.70 18.79
C ASP A 32 -16.53 8.12 19.04
N THR A 33 -17.52 8.51 18.24
CA THR A 33 -18.08 9.87 18.29
C THR A 33 -18.97 10.07 19.50
N ASP A 34 -19.58 8.99 19.98
CA ASP A 34 -20.49 8.99 21.12
C ASP A 34 -19.78 8.72 22.47
N ASN A 35 -18.49 8.38 22.45
CA ASN A 35 -17.67 8.02 23.60
C ASN A 35 -18.28 6.84 24.40
N SER A 36 -18.90 5.90 23.69
CA SER A 36 -19.47 4.67 24.27
C SER A 36 -18.38 3.73 24.78
N GLY A 37 -17.15 3.83 24.26
CA GLY A 37 -16.03 2.96 24.61
C GLY A 37 -16.00 1.65 23.82
N THR A 38 -16.94 1.48 22.89
CA THR A 38 -16.93 0.48 21.81
C THR A 38 -17.27 1.19 20.49
N LEU A 39 -17.00 0.59 19.34
CA LEU A 39 -17.39 1.17 18.06
C LEU A 39 -18.57 0.40 17.50
N GLU A 40 -19.65 1.11 17.23
CA GLU A 40 -20.81 0.51 16.59
C GLU A 40 -20.56 0.29 15.10
N ARG A 41 -21.34 -0.61 14.49
CA ARG A 41 -21.26 -0.92 13.06
C ARG A 41 -21.29 0.33 12.17
N GLU A 42 -22.15 1.29 12.51
CA GLU A 42 -22.35 2.49 11.71
C GLU A 42 -21.13 3.41 11.73
N GLU A 43 -20.47 3.53 12.89
CA GLU A 43 -19.25 4.35 13.06
C GLU A 43 -18.06 3.73 12.32
N VAL A 44 -17.90 2.41 12.44
CA VAL A 44 -16.86 1.65 11.74
C VAL A 44 -17.10 1.70 10.23
N GLU A 45 -18.33 1.55 9.76
CA GLU A 45 -18.67 1.61 8.34
C GLU A 45 -18.34 2.98 7.75
N SER A 46 -18.64 4.07 8.47
CA SER A 46 -18.28 5.43 8.07
C SER A 46 -16.76 5.62 8.00
N PHE A 47 -16.02 5.11 8.99
CA PHE A 47 -14.57 5.18 9.02
C PHE A 47 -13.93 4.39 7.87
N VAL A 48 -14.33 3.14 7.68
CA VAL A 48 -13.82 2.26 6.62
C VAL A 48 -14.10 2.88 5.25
N LYS A 49 -15.29 3.44 5.05
CA LYS A 49 -15.63 4.18 3.82
C LYS A 49 -14.68 5.37 3.61
N SER A 50 -14.43 6.17 4.64
CA SER A 50 -13.51 7.30 4.53
C SER A 50 -12.05 6.87 4.30
N LEU A 51 -11.65 5.71 4.84
CA LEU A 51 -10.30 5.17 4.68
C LEU A 51 -10.10 4.59 3.27
N LEU A 52 -11.07 3.82 2.76
CA LEU A 52 -11.03 3.21 1.44
C LEU A 52 -11.10 4.25 0.32
N VAL A 53 -11.93 5.29 0.46
CA VAL A 53 -11.97 6.41 -0.50
C VAL A 53 -10.61 7.12 -0.61
N GLY A 54 -9.77 7.09 0.43
CA GLY A 54 -8.40 7.59 0.35
C GLY A 54 -7.42 6.69 -0.42
N ILE A 55 -7.76 5.41 -0.62
CA ILE A 55 -6.91 4.37 -1.21
C ILE A 55 -7.34 4.05 -2.65
N THR A 56 -8.63 4.10 -2.95
CA THR A 56 -9.17 3.91 -4.30
C THR A 56 -9.46 5.27 -4.95
N ASN A 57 -8.94 5.50 -6.15
CA ASN A 57 -9.41 6.64 -6.95
C ASN A 57 -10.92 6.45 -7.20
N ASP A 58 -11.67 7.56 -7.24
CA ASP A 58 -13.13 7.73 -7.28
C ASP A 58 -13.94 6.90 -8.34
N ASP A 59 -13.31 5.97 -9.07
CA ASP A 59 -13.87 5.23 -10.19
C ASP A 59 -14.22 3.74 -9.88
N GLU A 60 -14.14 3.27 -8.63
CA GLU A 60 -14.62 1.91 -8.27
C GLU A 60 -16.12 1.92 -7.92
N GLU A 61 -16.90 1.05 -8.59
CA GLU A 61 -18.36 0.94 -8.47
C GLU A 61 -18.83 0.75 -7.01
N GLU A 62 -19.91 1.44 -6.63
CA GLU A 62 -20.53 1.46 -5.29
C GLU A 62 -20.85 0.04 -4.74
N TYR A 63 -20.95 -0.96 -5.61
CA TYR A 63 -21.20 -2.36 -5.25
C TYR A 63 -19.99 -3.04 -4.58
N ASP A 64 -18.76 -2.73 -5.01
CA ASP A 64 -17.52 -3.31 -4.44
C ASP A 64 -17.24 -2.72 -3.05
N GLN A 65 -17.58 -1.45 -2.84
CA GLN A 65 -17.45 -0.76 -1.54
C GLN A 65 -18.25 -1.47 -0.43
N ASN A 66 -19.53 -1.80 -0.68
CA ASN A 66 -20.38 -2.48 0.31
C ASN A 66 -19.95 -3.92 0.63
N GLU A 67 -19.34 -4.62 -0.32
CA GLU A 67 -18.82 -5.96 -0.09
C GLU A 67 -17.53 -5.90 0.72
N ARG A 68 -16.62 -4.97 0.40
CA ARG A 68 -15.42 -4.68 1.19
C ARG A 68 -15.75 -4.22 2.61
N HIS A 69 -16.74 -3.36 2.80
CA HIS A 69 -17.18 -2.94 4.14
C HIS A 69 -17.64 -4.12 4.98
N ARG A 70 -18.44 -5.03 4.40
CA ARG A 70 -18.89 -6.24 5.10
C ARG A 70 -17.74 -7.17 5.46
N ILE A 71 -16.78 -7.34 4.55
CA ILE A 71 -15.60 -8.17 4.81
C ILE A 71 -14.75 -7.55 5.91
N VAL A 72 -14.45 -6.25 5.83
CA VAL A 72 -13.64 -5.53 6.83
C VAL A 72 -14.32 -5.55 8.19
N PHE A 73 -15.62 -5.27 8.25
CA PHE A 73 -16.37 -5.35 9.50
C PHE A 73 -16.38 -6.77 10.08
N GLY A 74 -16.60 -7.80 9.26
CA GLY A 74 -16.56 -9.20 9.70
C GLY A 74 -15.17 -9.68 10.13
N VAL A 75 -14.10 -9.04 9.64
CA VAL A 75 -12.73 -9.30 10.11
C VAL A 75 -12.43 -8.58 11.42
N LEU A 76 -13.01 -7.40 11.64
CA LEU A 76 -12.88 -6.62 12.86
C LEU A 76 -13.67 -7.24 14.02
N ASP A 77 -14.93 -7.63 13.79
CA ASP A 77 -15.85 -8.18 14.79
C ASP A 77 -15.59 -9.70 14.99
N GLU A 78 -14.39 -10.07 15.44
CA GLU A 78 -13.97 -11.48 15.62
C GLU A 78 -14.94 -12.29 16.50
N ASN A 79 -15.60 -11.62 17.45
CA ASN A 79 -16.50 -12.23 18.42
C ASN A 79 -17.98 -12.17 18.01
N GLU A 80 -18.29 -11.62 16.83
CA GLU A 80 -19.65 -11.37 16.31
C GLU A 80 -20.57 -10.65 17.32
N SER A 81 -20.00 -9.81 18.19
CA SER A 81 -20.75 -9.08 19.20
C SER A 81 -21.57 -7.94 18.60
N GLY A 82 -21.19 -7.49 17.39
CA GLY A 82 -21.77 -6.31 16.73
C GLY A 82 -21.10 -5.00 17.14
N GLU A 83 -20.10 -5.05 18.03
CA GLU A 83 -19.34 -3.91 18.55
C GLU A 83 -17.84 -4.18 18.41
N ILE A 84 -17.06 -3.17 17.99
CA ILE A 84 -15.60 -3.29 17.89
C ILE A 84 -14.94 -2.65 19.11
N THR A 85 -14.15 -3.43 19.83
CA THR A 85 -13.34 -2.92 20.95
C THR A 85 -12.02 -2.32 20.48
N LEU A 86 -11.37 -1.54 21.35
CA LEU A 86 -10.04 -0.98 21.08
C LEU A 86 -8.96 -2.05 20.82
N ASP A 87 -9.11 -3.25 21.38
CA ASP A 87 -8.22 -4.39 21.13
C ASP A 87 -8.42 -4.96 19.73
N GLU A 88 -9.68 -5.17 19.33
CA GLU A 88 -10.05 -5.66 17.99
C GLU A 88 -9.63 -4.68 16.89
N LEU A 89 -9.89 -3.37 17.08
CA LEU A 89 -9.40 -2.34 16.19
C LEU A 89 -7.86 -2.34 16.13
N GLY A 90 -7.19 -2.50 17.28
CA GLY A 90 -5.74 -2.56 17.35
C GLY A 90 -5.16 -3.73 16.57
N LYS A 91 -5.73 -4.92 16.69
CA LYS A 91 -5.32 -6.10 15.90
C LYS A 91 -5.47 -5.84 14.41
N PHE A 92 -6.61 -5.30 13.99
CA PHE A 92 -6.86 -4.97 12.60
C PHE A 92 -5.88 -3.92 12.05
N LEU A 93 -5.64 -2.82 12.78
CA LEU A 93 -4.67 -1.80 12.36
C LEU A 93 -3.25 -2.36 12.25
N ARG A 94 -2.86 -3.32 13.11
CA ARG A 94 -1.57 -4.01 12.99
C ARG A 94 -1.48 -4.81 11.68
N GLU A 95 -2.51 -5.59 11.36
CA GLU A 95 -2.54 -6.37 10.12
C GLU A 95 -2.61 -5.46 8.90
N LEU A 96 -3.38 -4.39 8.93
CA LEU A 96 -3.45 -3.39 7.87
C LEU A 96 -2.08 -2.75 7.60
N PHE A 97 -1.37 -2.30 8.64
CA PHE A 97 -0.04 -1.73 8.46
C PHE A 97 0.98 -2.75 7.93
N LYS A 98 0.88 -4.02 8.32
CA LYS A 98 1.73 -5.09 7.76
C LYS A 98 1.46 -5.29 6.27
N GLU A 99 0.20 -5.36 5.86
CA GLU A 99 -0.15 -5.51 4.43
C GLU A 99 0.30 -4.28 3.63
N GLN A 100 0.09 -3.07 4.15
CA GLN A 100 0.60 -1.83 3.52
C GLN A 100 2.13 -1.83 3.36
N ILE A 101 2.88 -2.28 4.37
CA ILE A 101 4.34 -2.42 4.25
C ILE A 101 4.70 -3.39 3.11
N LYS A 102 4.02 -4.53 3.06
CA LYS A 102 4.26 -5.56 2.05
C LYS A 102 3.92 -5.05 0.65
N GLU A 103 2.80 -4.36 0.46
CA GLU A 103 2.44 -3.73 -0.82
C GLU A 103 3.47 -2.68 -1.27
N LEU A 104 3.95 -1.84 -0.34
CA LEU A 104 4.98 -0.84 -0.64
C LEU A 104 6.32 -1.47 -1.01
N GLN A 105 6.70 -2.57 -0.33
CA GLN A 105 7.89 -3.36 -0.68
C GLN A 105 7.77 -3.92 -2.09
N ASP A 106 6.63 -4.56 -2.38
CA ASP A 106 6.29 -5.13 -3.66
C ASP A 106 6.29 -4.08 -4.79
N ALA A 107 5.70 -2.90 -4.55
CA ALA A 107 5.71 -1.78 -5.49
C ALA A 107 7.13 -1.24 -5.73
N SER A 108 7.93 -1.10 -4.67
CA SER A 108 9.34 -0.71 -4.75
C SER A 108 10.16 -1.70 -5.58
N GLU A 109 9.96 -3.00 -5.38
CA GLU A 109 10.62 -4.03 -6.18
C GLU A 109 10.19 -4.00 -7.65
N ARG A 110 8.88 -3.89 -7.92
CA ARG A 110 8.35 -3.76 -9.28
C ARG A 110 8.96 -2.55 -9.99
N MET A 111 9.12 -1.42 -9.29
CA MET A 111 9.73 -0.22 -9.84
C MET A 111 11.23 -0.41 -10.10
N LYS A 112 11.98 -1.02 -9.17
CA LYS A 112 13.41 -1.35 -9.36
C LYS A 112 13.61 -2.28 -10.56
N ARG A 113 12.76 -3.31 -10.72
CA ARG A 113 12.80 -4.24 -11.86
C ARG A 113 12.51 -3.54 -13.18
N LYS A 114 11.47 -2.69 -13.25
CA LYS A 114 11.14 -1.91 -14.47
C LYS A 114 12.25 -0.93 -14.86
N ALA A 115 12.89 -0.28 -13.88
CA ALA A 115 14.02 0.61 -14.11
C ALA A 115 15.26 -0.17 -14.62
N ALA A 116 15.55 -1.34 -14.06
CA ALA A 116 16.64 -2.19 -14.50
C ALA A 116 16.43 -2.75 -15.92
N SER A 117 15.21 -3.15 -16.28
CA SER A 117 14.88 -3.59 -17.65
C SER A 117 14.98 -2.44 -18.66
N SER A 118 14.48 -1.24 -18.32
CA SER A 118 14.55 -0.07 -19.20
C SER A 118 15.98 0.42 -19.47
N LEU A 119 16.93 0.15 -18.57
CA LEU A 119 18.35 0.46 -18.77
C LEU A 119 19.05 -0.54 -19.71
N ASN A 120 18.59 -1.79 -19.75
CA ASN A 120 19.15 -2.85 -20.59
C ASN A 120 18.78 -2.67 -22.08
N ASP A 121 17.57 -2.18 -22.37
CA ASP A 121 17.11 -1.93 -23.75
C ASP A 121 17.77 -0.71 -24.42
N GLY A 122 18.24 0.26 -23.62
CA GLY A 122 18.92 1.47 -24.12
C GLY A 122 20.39 1.24 -24.55
N TRP A 123 21.08 0.24 -23.98
CA TRP A 123 22.47 -0.07 -24.32
C TRP A 123 22.60 -0.97 -25.56
N ASN A 124 21.63 -1.87 -25.80
CA ASN A 124 21.67 -2.78 -26.95
C ASN A 124 21.30 -2.11 -28.29
N SER A 125 20.70 -0.91 -28.25
CA SER A 125 20.29 -0.16 -29.47
C SER A 125 21.30 0.87 -29.97
N ARG A 126 22.41 1.14 -29.24
CA ARG A 126 23.49 2.07 -29.67
C ARG A 126 24.78 1.39 -30.12
N ALA A 127 24.90 0.08 -30.02
CA ALA A 127 26.07 -0.69 -30.46
C ALA A 127 25.95 -1.29 -31.88
N GLY A 128 25.03 -0.78 -32.71
CA GLY A 128 24.66 -1.40 -33.98
C GLY A 128 24.82 -0.57 -35.26
N GLN A 129 25.39 0.64 -35.23
CA GLN A 129 25.63 1.42 -36.45
C GLN A 129 26.94 2.21 -36.36
N GLY A 130 27.99 1.70 -37.00
CA GLY A 130 29.24 2.44 -37.13
C GLY A 130 30.46 1.60 -37.50
N ALA A 131 30.44 0.92 -38.65
CA ALA A 131 31.68 0.51 -39.34
C ALA A 131 31.41 0.23 -40.83
N ALA A 132 31.01 1.26 -41.58
CA ALA A 132 31.20 1.27 -43.03
C ALA A 132 32.65 1.72 -43.31
N GLY A 133 33.58 0.76 -43.31
CA GLY A 133 34.95 0.94 -43.80
C GLY A 133 35.07 0.33 -45.19
N TYR A 134 34.73 1.11 -46.20
CA TYR A 134 34.90 0.82 -47.62
C TYR A 134 36.38 0.51 -47.91
N ASN A 135 36.69 -0.59 -48.59
CA ASN A 135 38.05 -0.88 -49.06
C ASN A 135 38.04 -1.23 -50.55
N PRO A 136 38.29 -0.27 -51.46
CA PRO A 136 38.56 -0.55 -52.86
C PRO A 136 40.03 -0.21 -53.14
N ALA A 137 40.92 -1.19 -53.02
CA ALA A 137 42.24 -1.10 -53.64
C ALA A 137 42.31 -2.21 -54.69
N MET A 138 41.86 -1.87 -55.90
CA MET A 138 42.31 -2.55 -57.12
C MET A 138 43.77 -2.17 -57.37
N ASP A 139 44.59 -3.20 -57.55
CA ASP A 139 45.49 -3.41 -58.69
C ASP A 139 46.16 -2.18 -59.32
N ASN A 140 47.50 -2.08 -59.22
CA ASN A 140 48.33 -1.94 -60.42
C ASN A 140 49.82 -2.18 -60.15
N GLN A 141 50.42 -2.91 -61.10
CA GLN A 141 51.85 -3.16 -61.41
C GLN A 141 52.49 -4.42 -60.85
#